data_AF-A0A6A4V1Z2-F1
#
_entry.id   AF-A0A6A4V1Z2-F1
#
_cell.length_a   1.000
_cell.length_b   1.000
_cell.length_c   1.000
_cell.angle_alpha   90.00
_cell.angle_beta   90.00
_cell.angle_gamma   90.00
#
_symmetry.space_group_name_H-M   'P 1'
#
loop_
_entity.id
_entity.type
_entity.pdbx_description
1 polymer ?
#
loop_
_entity_poly.entity_id
_entity_poly.type
_entity_poly.pdbx_seq_one_letter_code
_entity_poly.pdbx_strand_id
1 'polypeptide(L)'
;MSYPKDLDPILVTRLSSMRDQITVDILAYADQYDIDYFNASVYATESGSYYCLSSNLEFSSQDKFVFTDDFKCYDKNLKEITLKDYFKPGFDYESVIKAQIQEEIDVGYMPSDVSMDELYNNLRIRVNTTGFWINSKAYSASIGSDQYLGFSPEFSEFGVENLTIFD
;
A
#
# COMPACT_ATOMS: atom_id res chain seq x y z
N MET A 1 11.20 5.41 -16.75
CA MET A 1 9.79 5.54 -16.34
C MET A 1 8.99 4.49 -17.09
N SER A 2 8.21 3.68 -16.36
CA SER A 2 7.29 2.70 -16.96
C SER A 2 5.90 2.96 -16.42
N TYR A 3 5.07 3.62 -17.22
CA TYR A 3 3.63 3.66 -17.05
C TYR A 3 3.00 3.42 -18.43
N PRO A 4 1.74 2.95 -18.52
CA PRO A 4 1.06 2.76 -19.80
C PRO A 4 1.16 4.01 -20.67
N LYS A 5 1.42 3.85 -21.97
CA LYS A 5 1.61 4.98 -22.91
C LYS A 5 0.39 5.90 -22.98
N ASP A 6 -0.78 5.36 -22.67
CA ASP A 6 -2.08 6.03 -22.78
C ASP A 6 -2.71 6.30 -21.40
N LEU A 7 -1.88 6.46 -20.35
CA LEU A 7 -2.38 6.77 -19.01
C LEU A 7 -3.10 8.12 -18.98
N ASP A 8 -4.29 8.16 -18.38
CA ASP A 8 -5.11 9.36 -18.27
C ASP A 8 -4.34 10.55 -17.63
N PRO A 9 -4.43 11.78 -18.17
CA PRO A 9 -3.72 12.95 -17.63
C PRO A 9 -3.97 13.23 -16.14
N ILE A 10 -5.15 12.89 -15.62
CA ILE A 10 -5.47 13.02 -14.19
C ILE A 10 -4.60 12.05 -13.38
N LEU A 11 -4.41 10.82 -13.86
CA LEU A 11 -3.53 9.84 -13.21
C LEU A 11 -2.06 10.24 -13.31
N VAL A 12 -1.63 10.82 -14.44
CA VAL A 12 -0.28 11.39 -14.58
C VAL A 12 -0.04 12.51 -13.57
N THR A 13 -1.03 13.38 -13.36
CA THR A 13 -0.97 14.46 -12.36
C THR A 13 -0.83 13.86 -10.95
N ARG A 14 -1.66 12.87 -10.60
CA ARG A 14 -1.59 12.17 -9.30
C ARG A 14 -0.23 11.49 -9.08
N LEU A 15 0.31 10.80 -10.08
CA LEU A 15 1.66 10.20 -10.03
C LEU A 15 2.74 11.25 -9.80
N SER A 16 2.61 12.41 -10.43
CA SER A 16 3.56 13.51 -10.27
C SER A 16 3.53 14.03 -8.84
N SER A 17 2.35 14.20 -8.24
CA SER A 17 2.21 14.55 -6.82
C SER A 17 2.84 13.50 -5.88
N MET A 18 2.69 12.20 -6.17
CA MET A 18 3.35 11.15 -5.37
C MET A 18 4.89 11.24 -5.48
N ARG A 19 5.41 11.56 -6.66
CA ARG A 19 6.85 11.78 -6.87
C ARG A 19 7.37 13.00 -6.13
N ASP A 20 6.62 14.10 -6.17
CA ASP A 20 6.97 15.32 -5.46
C ASP A 20 7.03 15.05 -3.95
N GLN A 21 6.06 14.30 -3.41
CA GLN A 21 6.06 13.91 -2.01
C GLN A 21 7.26 13.04 -1.64
N ILE A 22 7.55 11.97 -2.41
CA ILE A 22 8.74 11.14 -2.16
C ILE A 22 10.03 11.98 -2.19
N THR A 23 10.11 12.96 -3.09
CA THR A 23 11.28 13.84 -3.18
C THR A 23 11.42 14.69 -1.92
N VAL A 24 10.31 15.23 -1.40
CA VAL A 24 10.29 15.95 -0.12
C VAL A 24 10.75 15.04 1.03
N ASP A 25 10.26 13.80 1.09
CA ASP A 25 10.61 12.86 2.15
C ASP A 25 12.10 12.49 2.11
N ILE A 26 12.64 12.19 0.92
CA ILE A 26 14.08 11.90 0.74
C ILE A 26 14.93 13.07 1.19
N LEU A 27 14.58 14.30 0.81
CA LEU A 27 15.32 15.50 1.23
C LEU A 27 15.25 15.71 2.74
N ALA A 28 14.09 15.48 3.36
CA ALA A 28 13.94 15.56 4.80
C ALA A 28 14.78 14.52 5.55
N TYR A 29 14.94 13.31 5.01
CA TYR A 29 15.86 12.31 5.57
C TYR A 29 17.33 12.68 5.33
N ALA A 30 17.67 13.18 4.13
CA ALA A 30 19.01 13.63 3.78
C ALA A 30 19.51 14.79 4.65
N ASP A 31 18.61 15.67 5.08
CA ASP A 31 18.93 16.79 5.97
C ASP A 31 19.19 16.34 7.42
N GLN A 32 18.72 15.15 7.81
CA GLN A 32 18.79 14.65 9.18
C GLN A 32 19.80 13.51 9.37
N TYR A 33 20.11 12.76 8.32
CA TYR A 33 20.88 11.52 8.39
C TYR A 33 21.94 11.46 7.28
N ASP A 34 23.09 10.90 7.60
CA ASP A 34 24.09 10.52 6.58
C ASP A 34 23.59 9.29 5.83
N ILE A 35 23.22 9.48 4.56
CA ILE A 35 22.57 8.44 3.75
C ILE A 35 23.58 7.38 3.31
N ASP A 36 23.34 6.13 3.67
CA ASP A 36 24.09 4.98 3.15
C ASP A 36 23.50 4.52 1.81
N TYR A 37 22.17 4.44 1.75
CA TYR A 37 21.42 3.97 0.60
C TYR A 37 20.03 4.57 0.55
N PHE A 38 19.54 4.84 -0.66
CA PHE A 38 18.13 5.03 -0.90
C PHE A 38 17.74 4.47 -2.27
N ASN A 39 16.51 3.98 -2.36
CA ASN A 39 15.85 3.62 -3.60
C ASN A 39 14.42 4.14 -3.55
N ALA A 40 14.02 4.79 -4.63
CA ALA A 40 12.69 5.36 -4.74
C ALA A 40 12.11 5.06 -6.11
N SER A 41 10.86 4.62 -6.12
CA SER A 41 10.14 4.36 -7.37
C SER A 41 8.72 4.88 -7.29
N VAL A 42 8.27 5.49 -8.39
CA VAL A 42 6.87 5.88 -8.58
C VAL A 42 6.45 5.35 -9.94
N TYR A 43 5.41 4.53 -9.95
CA TYR A 43 4.95 3.84 -11.14
C TYR A 43 3.43 3.66 -11.13
N ALA A 44 2.88 3.33 -12.29
CA ALA A 44 1.49 2.92 -12.43
C ALA A 44 1.42 1.56 -13.08
N THR A 45 0.56 0.71 -12.54
CA THR A 45 0.17 -0.56 -13.12
C THR A 45 -1.30 -0.54 -13.49
N GLU A 46 -1.65 -1.42 -14.42
CA GLU A 46 -3.03 -1.75 -14.73
C GLU A 46 -3.27 -3.20 -14.32
N SER A 47 -4.25 -3.42 -13.44
CA SER A 47 -4.66 -4.74 -12.95
C SER A 47 -6.14 -4.91 -13.27
N GLY A 48 -6.44 -5.60 -14.37
CA GLY A 48 -7.81 -5.74 -14.87
C GLY A 48 -8.44 -4.39 -15.18
N SER A 49 -9.54 -4.06 -14.52
CA SER A 49 -10.26 -2.79 -14.71
C SER A 49 -9.72 -1.61 -13.88
N TYR A 50 -8.62 -1.82 -13.15
CA TYR A 50 -8.08 -0.83 -12.21
C TYR A 50 -6.73 -0.29 -12.63
N TYR A 51 -6.50 0.99 -12.37
CA TYR A 51 -5.19 1.61 -12.39
C TYR A 51 -4.69 1.75 -10.97
N CYS A 52 -3.51 1.22 -10.65
CA CYS A 52 -2.90 1.37 -9.33
C CYS A 52 -1.63 2.22 -9.46
N LEU A 53 -1.64 3.38 -8.79
CA LEU A 53 -0.50 4.27 -8.69
C LEU A 53 0.25 3.89 -7.42
N SER A 54 1.54 3.60 -7.54
CA SER A 54 2.36 3.14 -6.42
C SER A 54 3.59 4.01 -6.26
N SER A 55 4.03 4.19 -5.03
CA SER A 55 5.24 4.89 -4.63
C SER A 55 5.94 4.10 -3.53
N ASN A 56 7.21 3.76 -3.76
CA ASN A 56 8.00 2.98 -2.82
C ASN A 56 9.23 3.79 -2.45
N LEU A 57 9.56 3.85 -1.16
CA LEU A 57 10.81 4.41 -0.66
C LEU A 57 11.46 3.40 0.27
N GLU A 58 12.69 3.03 -0.07
CA GLU A 58 13.61 2.34 0.81
C GLU A 58 14.75 3.29 1.12
N PHE A 59 14.99 3.57 2.39
CA PHE A 59 16.04 4.47 2.85
C PHE A 59 16.78 3.82 4.01
N SER A 60 18.10 3.92 4.00
CA SER A 60 18.97 3.42 5.06
C SER A 60 20.09 4.40 5.37
N SER A 61 20.31 4.59 6.67
CA SER A 61 21.47 5.20 7.30
C SER A 61 21.91 4.34 8.49
N GLN A 62 22.95 4.75 9.20
CA GLN A 62 23.40 4.07 10.42
C GLN A 62 22.34 4.03 11.53
N ASP A 63 21.51 5.07 11.63
CA ASP A 63 20.54 5.25 12.72
C ASP A 63 19.08 5.12 12.28
N LYS A 64 18.83 5.01 10.97
CA LYS A 64 17.47 5.01 10.43
C LYS A 64 17.32 4.10 9.22
N PHE A 65 16.34 3.21 9.30
CA PHE A 65 15.76 2.46 8.20
C PHE A 65 14.32 2.92 7.97
N VAL A 66 13.94 3.14 6.72
CA VAL A 66 12.56 3.44 6.32
C VAL A 66 12.23 2.58 5.12
N PHE A 67 11.10 1.89 5.20
CA PHE A 67 10.53 1.18 4.08
C PHE A 67 9.04 1.46 3.95
N THR A 68 8.68 2.15 2.87
CA THR A 68 7.29 2.47 2.51
C THR A 68 6.92 1.83 1.18
N ASP A 69 5.70 1.29 1.10
CA ASP A 69 5.01 0.97 -0.15
C ASP A 69 3.63 1.61 -0.05
N ASP A 70 3.44 2.76 -0.68
CA ASP A 70 2.17 3.45 -0.71
C ASP A 70 1.53 3.28 -2.09
N PHE A 71 0.24 2.99 -2.14
CA PHE A 71 -0.47 2.94 -3.41
C PHE A 71 -1.92 3.38 -3.29
N LYS A 72 -2.48 3.82 -4.42
CA LYS A 72 -3.89 4.14 -4.58
C LYS A 72 -4.40 3.55 -5.89
N CYS A 73 -5.54 2.88 -5.83
CA CYS A 73 -6.16 2.29 -7.00
C CYS A 73 -7.41 3.06 -7.44
N TYR A 74 -7.65 3.08 -8.75
CA TYR A 74 -8.71 3.83 -9.39
C TYR A 74 -9.43 2.95 -10.41
N ASP A 75 -10.75 3.08 -10.53
CA ASP A 75 -11.50 2.46 -11.63
C ASP A 75 -11.28 3.21 -12.97
N LYS A 76 -11.90 2.70 -14.04
CA LYS A 76 -11.89 3.33 -15.37
C LYS A 76 -12.55 4.71 -15.41
N ASN A 77 -13.37 5.06 -14.42
CA ASN A 77 -13.97 6.39 -14.25
C ASN A 77 -13.12 7.30 -13.35
N LEU A 78 -11.91 6.86 -12.98
CA LEU A 78 -10.94 7.58 -12.15
C LEU A 78 -11.40 7.82 -10.70
N LYS A 79 -12.41 7.08 -10.25
CA LYS A 79 -12.86 7.04 -8.86
C LYS A 79 -11.88 6.19 -8.05
N GLU A 80 -11.45 6.70 -6.90
CA GLU A 80 -10.61 5.94 -5.96
C GLU A 80 -11.37 4.74 -5.40
N ILE A 81 -10.71 3.59 -5.41
CA ILE A 81 -11.25 2.32 -4.95
C ILE A 81 -10.73 2.06 -3.54
N THR A 82 -11.68 1.84 -2.64
CA THR A 82 -11.44 1.55 -1.24
C THR A 82 -11.66 0.06 -0.96
N LEU A 83 -11.21 -0.42 0.21
CA LEU A 83 -11.33 -1.83 0.61
C LEU A 83 -12.75 -2.39 0.38
N LYS A 84 -13.78 -1.67 0.84
CA LYS A 84 -15.19 -2.06 0.69
C LYS A 84 -15.66 -2.20 -0.75
N ASP A 85 -15.04 -1.49 -1.71
CA ASP A 85 -15.51 -1.49 -3.11
C ASP A 85 -15.19 -2.83 -3.81
N TYR A 86 -14.26 -3.63 -3.26
CA TYR A 86 -13.89 -4.95 -3.80
C TYR A 86 -14.85 -6.08 -3.37
N PHE A 87 -15.73 -5.84 -2.40
CA PHE A 87 -16.57 -6.87 -1.80
C PHE A 87 -18.05 -6.60 -2.04
N LYS A 88 -18.82 -7.67 -2.25
CA LYS A 88 -20.27 -7.59 -2.41
C LYS A 88 -20.94 -7.15 -1.10
N PRO A 89 -22.07 -6.43 -1.19
CA PRO A 89 -22.84 -6.07 -0.01
C PRO A 89 -23.20 -7.29 0.83
N GLY A 90 -22.95 -7.20 2.15
CA GLY A 90 -23.31 -8.25 3.11
C GLY A 90 -22.22 -9.30 3.38
N PHE A 91 -21.11 -9.29 2.64
CA PHE A 91 -19.94 -10.12 2.97
C PHE A 91 -19.10 -9.46 4.08
N ASP A 92 -18.75 -10.25 5.10
CA ASP A 92 -17.93 -9.80 6.24
C ASP A 92 -16.42 -9.95 5.94
N TYR A 93 -15.91 -9.09 5.06
CA TYR A 93 -14.47 -9.03 4.75
C TYR A 93 -13.66 -8.47 5.93
N GLU A 94 -14.27 -7.67 6.81
CA GLU A 94 -13.57 -7.04 7.94
C GLU A 94 -12.99 -8.09 8.89
N SER A 95 -13.79 -9.11 9.24
CA SER A 95 -13.33 -10.20 10.11
C SER A 95 -12.16 -10.98 9.50
N VAL A 96 -12.19 -11.23 8.19
CA VAL A 96 -11.09 -11.92 7.48
C VAL A 96 -9.82 -11.08 7.50
N ILE A 97 -9.93 -9.79 7.20
CA ILE A 97 -8.79 -8.86 7.20
C ILE A 97 -8.20 -8.70 8.60
N LYS A 98 -9.03 -8.53 9.64
CA LYS A 98 -8.54 -8.41 11.03
C LYS A 98 -7.84 -9.67 11.52
N ALA A 99 -8.27 -10.86 11.08
CA ALA A 99 -7.57 -12.10 11.36
C ALA A 99 -6.16 -12.10 10.72
N GLN A 100 -6.05 -11.70 9.45
CA GLN A 100 -4.76 -11.56 8.75
C GLN A 100 -3.82 -10.55 9.44
N ILE A 101 -4.35 -9.39 9.88
CA ILE A 101 -3.55 -8.43 10.65
C ILE A 101 -3.03 -9.06 11.94
N GLN A 102 -3.86 -9.84 12.65
CA GLN A 102 -3.44 -10.49 13.90
C GLN A 102 -2.35 -11.52 13.67
N GLU A 103 -2.44 -12.31 12.59
CA GLU A 103 -1.39 -13.27 12.22
C GLU A 103 -0.04 -12.56 11.99
N GLU A 104 -0.05 -11.42 11.27
CA GLU A 104 1.14 -10.62 11.02
C GLU A 104 1.71 -9.94 12.29
N ILE A 105 0.85 -9.57 13.25
CA ILE A 105 1.28 -9.12 14.58
C ILE A 105 2.00 -10.25 15.33
N ASP A 106 1.41 -11.44 15.33
CA ASP A 106 1.89 -12.58 16.12
C ASP A 106 3.26 -13.10 15.65
N VAL A 107 3.59 -12.93 14.36
CA VAL A 107 4.92 -13.26 13.81
C VAL A 107 5.98 -12.17 14.04
N GLY A 108 5.61 -11.03 14.63
CA GLY A 108 6.55 -10.04 15.15
C GLY A 108 6.89 -8.87 14.23
N TYR A 109 6.07 -8.57 13.22
CA TYR A 109 6.31 -7.47 12.28
C TYR A 109 5.83 -6.09 12.75
N MET A 110 5.35 -5.94 14.01
CA MET A 110 4.55 -4.77 14.40
C MET A 110 5.07 -3.95 15.59
N PRO A 111 4.90 -2.61 15.54
CA PRO A 111 5.03 -1.73 16.69
C PRO A 111 4.02 -2.10 17.79
N SER A 112 4.45 -2.12 19.05
CA SER A 112 3.60 -2.45 20.20
C SER A 112 2.54 -1.39 20.55
N ASP A 113 2.59 -0.21 19.91
CA ASP A 113 1.81 0.98 20.25
C ASP A 113 0.67 1.31 19.28
N VAL A 114 0.49 0.54 18.20
CA VAL A 114 -0.58 0.77 17.21
C VAL A 114 -1.76 -0.18 17.47
N SER A 115 -2.97 0.37 17.57
CA SER A 115 -4.19 -0.44 17.78
C SER A 115 -4.64 -1.16 16.51
N MET A 116 -5.31 -2.31 16.66
CA MET A 116 -5.92 -3.06 15.55
C MET A 116 -6.84 -2.19 14.69
N ASP A 117 -7.69 -1.36 15.31
CA ASP A 117 -8.60 -0.49 14.57
C ASP A 117 -7.83 0.62 13.82
N GLU A 118 -6.73 1.13 14.38
CA GLU A 118 -5.88 2.07 13.65
C GLU A 118 -5.24 1.41 12.42
N LEU A 119 -4.74 0.19 12.55
CA LEU A 119 -4.14 -0.55 11.43
C LEU A 119 -5.17 -0.78 10.33
N TYR A 120 -6.33 -1.32 10.70
CA TYR A 120 -7.43 -1.62 9.78
C TYR A 120 -7.89 -0.37 9.00
N ASN A 121 -8.09 0.75 9.70
CA ASN A 121 -8.59 1.99 9.09
C ASN A 121 -7.56 2.67 8.15
N ASN A 122 -6.28 2.32 8.25
CA ASN A 122 -5.21 2.85 7.40
C ASN A 122 -4.76 1.86 6.32
N LEU A 123 -5.47 0.74 6.13
CA LEU A 123 -5.14 -0.22 5.09
C LEU A 123 -5.41 0.34 3.68
N ARG A 124 -4.55 -0.10 2.77
CA ARG A 124 -4.63 0.12 1.33
C ARG A 124 -4.65 -1.23 0.67
N ILE A 125 -5.38 -1.33 -0.44
CA ILE A 125 -5.55 -2.58 -1.18
C ILE A 125 -5.34 -2.40 -2.69
N ARG A 126 -4.54 -3.27 -3.29
CA ARG A 126 -4.40 -3.40 -4.74
C ARG A 126 -4.60 -4.84 -5.18
N VAL A 127 -5.13 -5.02 -6.38
CA VAL A 127 -5.31 -6.33 -7.00
C VAL A 127 -3.97 -6.83 -7.53
N ASN A 128 -3.62 -8.08 -7.22
CA ASN A 128 -2.50 -8.80 -7.82
C ASN A 128 -3.03 -9.99 -8.67
N THR A 129 -2.15 -10.90 -9.11
CA THR A 129 -2.54 -12.00 -10.01
C THR A 129 -3.50 -13.02 -9.38
N THR A 130 -3.37 -13.31 -8.08
CA THR A 130 -4.07 -14.41 -7.40
C THR A 130 -4.93 -13.95 -6.22
N GLY A 131 -4.88 -12.67 -5.89
CA GLY A 131 -5.48 -12.11 -4.69
C GLY A 131 -5.29 -10.61 -4.59
N PHE A 132 -5.11 -10.16 -3.36
CA PHE A 132 -4.84 -8.77 -3.03
C PHE A 132 -3.44 -8.62 -2.47
N TRP A 133 -2.86 -7.44 -2.66
CA TRP A 133 -1.80 -6.93 -1.79
C TRP A 133 -2.41 -5.88 -0.90
N ILE A 134 -2.32 -6.09 0.41
CA ILE A 134 -2.88 -5.20 1.41
C ILE A 134 -1.75 -4.75 2.30
N ASN A 135 -1.63 -3.44 2.51
CA ASN A 135 -0.68 -2.92 3.47
C ASN A 135 -1.19 -1.70 4.20
N SER A 136 -0.55 -1.39 5.33
CA SER A 136 -0.79 -0.18 6.08
C SER A 136 0.17 0.94 5.63
N LYS A 137 0.04 2.13 6.21
CA LYS A 137 1.12 3.14 6.16
C LYS A 137 2.34 2.63 6.94
N ALA A 138 3.51 3.23 6.74
CA ALA A 138 4.64 2.92 7.60
C ALA A 138 4.41 3.40 9.04
N TYR A 139 4.81 2.58 10.01
CA TYR A 139 4.83 2.87 11.43
C TYR A 139 6.22 2.58 11.99
N SER A 140 6.55 3.18 13.14
CA SER A 140 7.82 2.94 13.83
C SER A 140 7.86 1.53 14.42
N ALA A 141 8.32 0.53 13.66
CA ALA A 141 8.41 -0.86 14.08
C ALA A 141 9.43 -1.07 15.22
N SER A 142 10.50 -0.28 15.24
CA SER A 142 11.48 -0.25 16.32
C SER A 142 12.22 1.09 16.34
N ILE A 143 13.10 1.31 17.34
CA ILE A 143 13.93 2.51 17.38
C ILE A 143 14.76 2.57 16.09
N GLY A 144 14.55 3.63 15.31
CA GLY A 144 15.25 3.83 14.04
C GLY A 144 14.71 2.99 12.88
N SER A 145 13.51 2.40 12.96
CA SER A 145 12.94 1.63 11.84
C SER A 145 11.47 1.96 11.61
N ASP A 146 11.14 2.52 10.44
CA ASP A 146 9.76 2.70 10.00
C ASP A 146 9.42 1.70 8.89
N GLN A 147 8.40 0.88 9.10
CA GLN A 147 7.97 -0.17 8.16
C GLN A 147 6.45 -0.27 8.10
N TYR A 148 5.92 -0.72 6.97
CA TYR A 148 4.49 -1.02 6.83
C TYR A 148 4.19 -2.47 7.25
N LEU A 149 2.95 -2.72 7.68
CA LEU A 149 2.39 -4.07 7.74
C LEU A 149 1.91 -4.44 6.35
N GLY A 150 2.29 -5.59 5.80
CA GLY A 150 1.77 -6.02 4.50
C GLY A 150 1.54 -7.53 4.42
N PHE A 151 0.42 -7.92 3.80
CA PHE A 151 0.01 -9.31 3.61
C PHE A 151 -0.71 -9.49 2.26
N SER A 152 -0.70 -10.70 1.73
CA SER A 152 -1.19 -11.01 0.37
C SER A 152 -2.27 -12.11 0.36
N PRO A 153 -3.51 -11.83 0.81
CA PRO A 153 -4.54 -12.86 0.86
C PRO A 153 -5.01 -13.20 -0.56
N GLU A 154 -5.18 -14.48 -0.84
CA GLU A 154 -5.69 -14.99 -2.11
C GLU A 154 -7.20 -14.69 -2.28
N PHE A 155 -7.69 -14.61 -3.53
CA PHE A 155 -9.13 -14.46 -3.77
C PHE A 155 -9.97 -15.60 -3.16
N SER A 156 -9.38 -16.79 -3.07
CA SER A 156 -9.98 -17.99 -2.50
C SER A 156 -10.32 -17.81 -1.01
N GLU A 157 -9.57 -17.00 -0.28
CA GLU A 157 -9.80 -16.73 1.15
C GLU A 157 -11.06 -15.90 1.40
N PHE A 158 -11.47 -15.08 0.43
CA PHE A 158 -12.70 -14.29 0.50
C PHE A 158 -13.89 -14.98 -0.18
N GLY A 159 -13.66 -16.05 -0.95
CA GLY A 159 -14.64 -16.62 -1.87
C GLY A 159 -14.83 -15.73 -3.10
N VAL A 160 -14.50 -16.25 -4.29
CA VAL A 160 -14.56 -15.52 -5.57
C VAL A 160 -15.94 -14.93 -5.82
N GLU A 161 -17.00 -15.64 -5.39
CA GLU A 161 -18.39 -15.21 -5.49
C GLU A 161 -18.71 -13.94 -4.69
N ASN A 162 -17.91 -13.58 -3.67
CA ASN A 162 -18.09 -12.41 -2.81
C ASN A 162 -17.35 -11.17 -3.32
N LEU A 163 -16.60 -11.28 -4.42
CA LEU A 163 -15.75 -10.21 -4.95
C LEU A 163 -16.42 -9.53 -6.15
N THR A 164 -16.39 -8.20 -6.17
CA THR A 164 -16.99 -7.38 -7.25
C THR A 164 -16.14 -7.35 -8.52
N ILE A 165 -14.86 -7.72 -8.42
CA ILE A 165 -13.91 -7.70 -9.55
C ILE A 165 -14.20 -8.78 -10.61
N PHE A 166 -15.04 -9.76 -10.28
CA PHE A 166 -15.41 -10.88 -11.14
C PHE A 166 -16.86 -10.79 -11.67
N ASP A 167 -17.57 -9.70 -11.38
CA ASP A 167 -18.89 -9.39 -11.94
C ASP A 167 -18.77 -8.68 -13.30
#